data_AF-A0A2E5FBY5-F1
#
_entry.id   AF-A0A2E5FBY5-F1
#
_cell.length_a   1.000
_cell.length_b   1.000
_cell.length_c   1.000
_cell.angle_alpha   90.00
_cell.angle_beta   90.00
_cell.angle_gamma   90.00
#
_symmetry.space_group_name_H-M   'P 1'
#
loop_
_entity.id
_entity.type
_entity.pdbx_description
1 polymer ?
#
loop_
_entity_poly.entity_id
_entity_poly.type
_entity_poly.pdbx_seq_one_letter_code
_entity_poly.pdbx_strand_id
1 'polypeptide(L)'
;MPEIRQCDSGVTLQNETEHLMTPKDEKECLKLPIWLKALVTLSILIAIAALYLYTDKFGSELSSNQEMWGQFGDYIGGTLNPLFAFTALLALLYTIKLQSKELRNSAKQLKKSAIALESQNSVLEKQNFEATFFQLLRLYNDIVKELHINETVRTTAVETGTGLGIGLKSKTVKHEDRQCIEALHNKLINNHLNKVARGDILKPNQEAINEAYQEFYSEFGNLIGHYFRIIYNIIKFVDNSHIKPEQKNTYTNLLRAQLSKHELGLLLYNCLSKYGSEKMLPLVAKYKILKHIEADVMLSPDDLDMIDKH
;
A
#
# COMPACT_ATOMS: atom_id res chain seq x y z
N MET A 1 4.22 -23.14 14.08
CA MET A 1 4.12 -22.07 13.06
C MET A 1 5.41 -22.12 12.26
N PRO A 2 5.39 -22.41 10.95
CA PRO A 2 6.63 -22.46 10.20
C PRO A 2 7.04 -21.04 9.78
N GLU A 3 8.34 -20.75 9.94
CA GLU A 3 9.02 -19.53 9.54
C GLU A 3 8.87 -19.27 8.05
N ILE A 4 8.43 -18.06 7.70
CA ILE A 4 8.51 -17.55 6.33
C ILE A 4 9.94 -17.00 6.15
N ARG A 5 10.81 -17.79 5.54
CA ARG A 5 12.09 -17.31 4.98
C ARG A 5 11.80 -16.21 3.97
N GLN A 6 12.33 -15.02 4.23
CA GLN A 6 12.48 -13.98 3.22
C GLN A 6 13.43 -14.49 2.13
N CYS A 7 12.91 -14.70 0.92
CA CYS A 7 13.74 -14.79 -0.26
C CYS A 7 14.23 -13.38 -0.60
N ASP A 8 15.49 -13.13 -0.24
CA ASP A 8 16.27 -11.99 -0.71
C ASP A 8 16.48 -12.15 -2.22
N SER A 9 15.63 -11.52 -3.02
CA SER A 9 15.77 -11.47 -4.48
C SER A 9 16.38 -10.15 -4.90
N GLY A 10 17.64 -9.96 -4.52
CA GLY A 10 18.57 -9.09 -5.25
C GLY A 10 18.78 -9.63 -6.66
N VAL A 11 17.79 -9.45 -7.54
CA VAL A 11 17.97 -9.68 -8.97
C VAL A 11 18.51 -8.38 -9.55
N THR A 12 19.84 -8.30 -9.58
CA THR A 12 20.56 -7.44 -10.52
C THR A 12 19.89 -7.55 -11.88
N LEU A 13 19.35 -6.44 -12.37
CA LEU A 13 18.99 -6.24 -13.78
C LEU A 13 20.30 -6.32 -14.58
N GLN A 14 20.79 -7.53 -14.80
CA GLN A 14 21.80 -7.76 -15.82
C GLN A 14 21.13 -7.51 -17.17
N ASN A 15 21.73 -6.59 -17.90
CA ASN A 15 21.48 -6.25 -19.29
C ASN A 15 21.41 -7.51 -20.16
N GLU A 16 20.24 -8.12 -20.25
CA GLU A 16 19.84 -8.84 -21.45
C GLU A 16 18.96 -7.87 -22.24
N THR A 17 19.59 -7.14 -23.16
CA THR A 17 18.89 -6.55 -24.31
C THR A 17 18.35 -7.70 -25.16
N GLU A 18 17.31 -8.35 -24.65
CA GLU A 18 16.57 -9.38 -25.34
C GLU A 18 15.64 -8.63 -26.31
N HIS A 19 16.05 -8.64 -27.58
CA HIS A 19 15.39 -7.97 -28.70
C HIS A 19 13.87 -8.17 -28.60
N LEU A 20 13.16 -7.13 -28.11
CA LEU A 20 11.71 -7.10 -28.22
C LEU A 20 11.40 -7.27 -29.71
N MET A 21 10.61 -8.29 -30.03
CA MET A 21 10.19 -8.58 -31.40
C MET A 21 9.47 -7.32 -31.91
N THR A 22 10.14 -6.61 -32.81
CA THR A 22 9.66 -5.37 -33.39
C THR A 22 8.54 -5.70 -34.40
N PRO A 23 7.66 -4.77 -34.76
CA PRO A 23 6.66 -4.99 -35.82
C PRO A 23 7.27 -5.41 -37.18
N LYS A 24 8.59 -5.29 -37.35
CA LYS A 24 9.36 -5.82 -38.49
C LYS A 24 9.54 -7.34 -38.42
N ASP A 25 9.74 -7.90 -37.23
CA ASP A 25 9.92 -9.32 -36.95
C ASP A 25 8.59 -10.10 -37.08
N GLU A 26 7.47 -9.41 -36.84
CA GLU A 26 6.11 -9.93 -37.03
C GLU A 26 5.79 -10.15 -38.53
N LYS A 27 6.21 -9.21 -39.39
CA LYS A 27 6.06 -9.31 -40.86
C LYS A 27 6.94 -10.38 -41.50
N GLU A 28 8.06 -10.76 -40.87
CA GLU A 28 8.89 -11.87 -41.35
C GLU A 28 8.28 -13.24 -41.04
N CYS A 29 7.61 -13.41 -39.90
CA CYS A 29 6.96 -14.67 -39.52
C CYS A 29 5.77 -15.05 -40.42
N LEU A 30 5.12 -14.06 -41.06
CA LEU A 30 3.98 -14.28 -41.96
C LEU A 30 4.38 -14.74 -43.37
N LYS A 31 5.68 -14.70 -43.71
CA LYS A 31 6.15 -15.15 -45.04
C LYS A 31 6.21 -16.67 -45.05
N LEU A 32 5.48 -17.30 -45.99
CA LEU A 32 5.64 -18.73 -46.26
C LEU A 32 7.13 -19.05 -46.47
N PRO A 33 7.67 -20.08 -45.80
CA PRO A 33 9.06 -20.40 -45.95
C PRO A 33 9.34 -20.85 -47.38
N ILE A 34 10.51 -20.48 -47.91
CA ILE A 34 10.88 -20.65 -49.32
C ILE A 34 10.80 -22.13 -49.73
N TRP A 35 11.15 -23.05 -48.84
CA TRP A 35 11.06 -24.50 -49.08
C TRP A 35 9.63 -25.00 -49.29
N LEU A 36 8.64 -24.42 -48.59
CA LEU A 36 7.24 -24.82 -48.73
C LEU A 36 6.69 -24.33 -50.08
N LYS A 37 7.10 -23.12 -50.51
CA LYS A 37 6.80 -22.63 -51.87
C LYS A 37 7.43 -23.54 -52.93
N ALA A 38 8.69 -23.92 -52.74
CA ALA A 38 9.43 -24.80 -53.66
C ALA A 38 8.77 -26.19 -53.80
N LEU A 39 8.30 -26.78 -52.69
CA LEU A 39 7.59 -28.06 -52.70
C LEU A 39 6.26 -27.99 -53.46
N VAL A 40 5.48 -26.92 -53.26
CA VAL A 40 4.23 -26.72 -54.00
C VAL A 40 4.51 -26.56 -55.50
N THR A 41 5.52 -25.76 -55.87
CA THR A 41 5.89 -25.60 -57.29
C THR A 41 6.40 -26.90 -57.91
N LEU A 42 7.21 -27.68 -57.17
CA LEU A 42 7.71 -28.98 -57.64
C LEU A 42 6.56 -29.97 -57.85
N SER A 43 5.57 -29.96 -56.97
CA SER A 43 4.39 -30.83 -57.09
C SER A 43 3.56 -30.50 -58.33
N ILE A 44 3.41 -29.21 -58.67
CA ILE A 44 2.76 -28.76 -59.90
C ILE A 44 3.56 -29.20 -61.13
N LEU A 45 4.88 -29.06 -61.11
CA LEU A 45 5.74 -29.48 -62.23
C LEU A 45 5.68 -30.99 -62.47
N ILE A 46 5.69 -31.80 -61.41
CA ILE A 46 5.56 -33.26 -61.51
C ILE A 46 4.19 -33.65 -62.07
N ALA A 47 3.11 -32.95 -61.68
CA ALA A 47 1.78 -33.16 -62.25
C ALA A 47 1.72 -32.87 -63.75
N ILE A 48 2.33 -31.77 -64.20
CA ILE A 48 2.42 -31.40 -65.62
C ILE A 48 3.25 -32.44 -66.40
N ALA A 49 4.38 -32.87 -65.83
CA ALA A 49 5.23 -33.88 -66.45
C ALA A 49 4.53 -35.24 -66.56
N ALA A 50 3.80 -35.67 -65.51
CA ALA A 50 3.02 -36.90 -65.54
C ALA A 50 1.92 -36.85 -66.61
N LEU A 51 1.25 -35.71 -66.76
CA LEU A 51 0.24 -35.50 -67.80
C LEU A 51 0.85 -35.54 -69.20
N TYR A 52 1.98 -34.87 -69.40
CA TYR A 52 2.71 -34.87 -70.68
C TYR A 52 3.15 -36.28 -71.09
N LEU A 53 3.81 -37.01 -70.17
CA LEU A 53 4.27 -38.38 -70.40
C LEU A 53 3.11 -39.34 -70.70
N TYR A 54 1.95 -39.13 -70.07
CA TYR A 54 0.75 -39.91 -70.35
C TYR A 54 0.25 -39.64 -71.78
N THR A 55 0.12 -38.37 -72.20
CA THR A 55 -0.35 -38.01 -73.55
C THR A 55 0.60 -38.46 -74.66
N ASP A 56 1.91 -38.46 -74.41
CA ASP A 56 2.93 -38.94 -75.36
C ASP A 56 2.87 -40.46 -75.56
N LYS A 57 2.63 -41.22 -74.47
CA LYS A 57 2.62 -42.69 -74.51
C LYS A 57 1.29 -43.31 -74.98
N PHE A 58 0.16 -42.68 -74.66
CA PHE A 58 -1.17 -43.27 -74.88
C PHE A 58 -2.03 -42.50 -75.90
N GLY A 59 -1.52 -41.38 -76.43
CA GLY A 59 -2.25 -40.50 -77.35
C GLY A 59 -3.19 -39.52 -76.63
N SER A 60 -3.73 -38.56 -77.38
CA SER A 60 -4.57 -37.47 -76.86
C SER A 60 -6.07 -37.65 -77.10
N GLU A 61 -6.49 -38.79 -77.64
CA GLU A 61 -7.90 -39.04 -77.95
C GLU A 61 -8.71 -39.37 -76.68
N LEU A 62 -9.86 -38.72 -76.52
CA LEU A 62 -10.74 -38.94 -75.37
C LEU A 62 -11.50 -40.25 -75.53
N SER A 63 -11.20 -41.22 -74.67
CA SER A 63 -11.94 -42.49 -74.62
C SER A 63 -13.37 -42.30 -74.11
N SER A 64 -14.34 -42.92 -74.79
CA SER A 64 -15.73 -43.03 -74.34
C SER A 64 -15.96 -44.15 -73.31
N ASN A 65 -14.96 -45.02 -73.08
CA ASN A 65 -15.01 -46.07 -72.08
C ASN A 65 -14.59 -45.52 -70.70
N GLN A 66 -15.49 -45.64 -69.71
CA GLN A 66 -15.28 -45.23 -68.33
C GLN A 66 -14.12 -45.97 -67.64
N GLU A 67 -13.82 -47.21 -68.02
CA GLU A 67 -12.73 -48.01 -67.45
C GLU A 67 -11.35 -47.38 -67.70
N MET A 68 -11.15 -46.79 -68.89
CA MET A 68 -9.90 -46.09 -69.25
C MET A 68 -9.67 -44.84 -68.38
N TRP A 69 -10.76 -44.16 -67.99
CA TRP A 69 -10.68 -43.02 -67.06
C TRP A 69 -10.30 -43.46 -65.64
N GLY A 70 -10.72 -44.66 -65.22
CA GLY A 70 -10.27 -45.27 -63.97
C GLY A 70 -8.75 -45.51 -63.97
N GLN A 71 -8.24 -46.17 -65.02
CA GLN A 71 -6.81 -46.47 -65.15
C GLN A 71 -5.92 -45.22 -65.26
N PHE A 72 -6.39 -44.18 -65.96
CA PHE A 72 -5.73 -42.87 -65.97
C PHE A 72 -5.69 -42.24 -64.57
N GLY A 73 -6.82 -42.28 -63.86
CA GLY A 73 -6.92 -41.81 -62.48
C GLY A 73 -5.96 -42.54 -61.55
N ASP A 74 -5.78 -43.85 -61.73
CA ASP A 74 -4.84 -44.66 -60.94
C ASP A 74 -3.37 -44.28 -61.21
N TYR A 75 -3.00 -43.98 -62.45
CA TYR A 75 -1.63 -43.52 -62.79
C TYR A 75 -1.31 -42.14 -62.19
N ILE A 76 -2.21 -41.17 -62.37
CA ILE A 76 -2.05 -39.82 -61.85
C ILE A 76 -2.11 -39.84 -60.31
N GLY A 77 -3.08 -40.56 -59.75
CA GLY A 77 -3.26 -40.73 -58.31
C GLY A 77 -2.09 -41.46 -57.66
N GLY A 78 -1.58 -42.53 -58.28
CA GLY A 78 -0.43 -43.29 -57.79
C GLY A 78 0.86 -42.47 -57.70
N THR A 79 1.02 -41.47 -58.58
CA THR A 79 2.21 -40.62 -58.61
C THR A 79 2.05 -39.37 -57.74
N LEU A 80 0.89 -38.71 -57.78
CA LEU A 80 0.68 -37.43 -57.11
C LEU A 80 0.19 -37.55 -55.66
N ASN A 81 -0.60 -38.57 -55.32
CA ASN A 81 -1.15 -38.69 -53.96
C ASN A 81 -0.06 -38.84 -52.89
N PRO A 82 0.99 -39.68 -53.07
CA PRO A 82 2.08 -39.75 -52.09
C PRO A 82 2.83 -38.42 -51.92
N LEU A 83 3.04 -37.69 -53.02
CA LEU A 83 3.73 -36.40 -53.01
C LEU A 83 2.92 -35.31 -52.29
N PHE A 84 1.62 -35.23 -52.56
CA PHE A 84 0.73 -34.30 -51.87
C PHE A 84 0.56 -34.66 -50.39
N ALA A 85 0.43 -35.95 -50.06
CA ALA A 85 0.36 -36.41 -48.67
C ALA A 85 1.63 -36.03 -47.88
N PHE A 86 2.81 -36.22 -48.47
CA PHE A 86 4.08 -35.83 -47.84
C PHE A 86 4.20 -34.31 -47.67
N THR A 87 3.82 -33.53 -48.69
CA THR A 87 3.83 -32.05 -48.63
C THR A 87 2.87 -31.53 -47.57
N ALA A 88 1.66 -32.10 -47.47
CA ALA A 88 0.68 -31.77 -46.46
C ALA A 88 1.19 -32.07 -45.04
N LEU A 89 1.85 -33.22 -44.85
CA LEU A 89 2.47 -33.57 -43.57
C LEU A 89 3.56 -32.56 -43.16
N LEU A 90 4.45 -32.19 -44.09
CA LEU A 90 5.49 -31.19 -43.81
C LEU A 90 4.92 -29.81 -43.49
N ALA A 91 3.89 -29.38 -44.22
CA ALA A 91 3.18 -28.13 -43.94
C ALA A 91 2.53 -28.15 -42.55
N LEU A 92 1.92 -29.26 -42.15
CA LEU A 92 1.33 -29.43 -40.83
C LEU A 92 2.39 -29.37 -39.71
N LEU A 93 3.51 -30.08 -39.88
CA LEU A 93 4.62 -30.05 -38.92
C LEU A 93 5.20 -28.63 -38.75
N TYR A 94 5.29 -27.86 -39.85
CA TYR A 94 5.69 -26.46 -39.79
C TYR A 94 4.69 -25.60 -39.01
N THR A 95 3.40 -25.78 -39.27
CA THR A 95 2.34 -25.08 -38.53
C THR A 95 2.38 -25.39 -37.04
N ILE A 96 2.53 -26.66 -36.66
CA ILE A 96 2.66 -27.08 -35.25
C ILE A 96 3.88 -26.42 -34.59
N LYS A 97 5.02 -26.35 -35.30
CA LYS A 97 6.23 -25.69 -34.81
C LYS A 97 5.99 -24.20 -34.58
N LEU A 98 5.30 -23.53 -35.49
CA LEU A 98 4.96 -22.11 -35.37
C LEU A 98 4.02 -21.86 -34.19
N GLN A 99 2.94 -22.64 -34.08
CA GLN A 99 1.99 -22.58 -32.96
C GLN A 99 2.69 -22.83 -31.61
N SER A 100 3.60 -23.81 -31.54
CA SER A 100 4.39 -24.07 -30.33
C SER A 100 5.28 -22.89 -29.94
N LYS A 101 5.86 -22.19 -30.91
CA LYS A 101 6.65 -20.96 -30.67
C LYS A 101 5.76 -19.83 -30.16
N GLU A 102 4.59 -19.64 -30.75
CA GLU A 102 3.62 -18.62 -30.34
C GLU A 102 3.11 -18.86 -28.91
N LEU A 103 2.73 -20.11 -28.58
CA LEU A 103 2.35 -20.50 -27.22
C LEU A 103 3.46 -20.25 -26.21
N ARG A 104 4.72 -20.57 -26.56
CA ARG A 104 5.86 -20.30 -25.69
C ARG A 104 6.07 -18.80 -25.46
N ASN A 105 5.91 -17.98 -26.49
CA ASN A 105 6.01 -16.53 -26.38
C ASN A 105 4.87 -15.95 -25.53
N SER A 106 3.63 -16.43 -25.74
CA SER A 106 2.46 -16.05 -24.95
C SER A 106 2.64 -16.41 -23.47
N ALA A 107 3.09 -17.64 -23.18
CA ALA A 107 3.41 -18.07 -21.81
C ALA A 107 4.49 -17.18 -21.15
N LYS A 108 5.52 -16.78 -21.92
CA LYS A 108 6.56 -15.87 -21.44
C LYS A 108 6.00 -14.47 -21.15
N GLN A 109 5.13 -13.93 -22.00
CA GLN A 109 4.48 -12.64 -21.79
C GLN A 109 3.56 -12.66 -20.56
N LEU A 110 2.78 -13.73 -20.38
CA LEU A 110 1.93 -13.92 -19.20
C LEU A 110 2.75 -13.96 -17.92
N LYS A 111 3.89 -14.65 -17.92
CA LYS A 111 4.81 -14.67 -16.77
C LYS A 111 5.35 -13.27 -16.44
N LYS A 112 5.77 -12.50 -17.46
CA LYS A 112 6.23 -11.11 -17.26
C LYS A 112 5.10 -10.23 -16.72
N SER A 113 3.88 -10.38 -17.24
CA SER A 113 2.69 -9.67 -16.76
C SER A 113 2.35 -10.00 -15.31
N ALA A 114 2.40 -11.28 -14.93
CA ALA A 114 2.14 -11.71 -13.56
C ALA A 114 3.13 -11.09 -12.55
N ILE A 115 4.42 -11.08 -12.88
CA ILE A 115 5.46 -10.45 -12.05
C ILE A 115 5.24 -8.94 -11.93
N ALA A 116 4.90 -8.28 -13.05
CA ALA A 116 4.61 -6.85 -13.06
C ALA A 116 3.36 -6.51 -12.20
N LEU A 117 2.32 -7.35 -12.27
CA LEU A 117 1.10 -7.20 -11.49
C LEU A 117 1.36 -7.39 -9.98
N GLU A 118 2.19 -8.36 -9.60
CA GLU A 118 2.61 -8.56 -8.21
C GLU A 118 3.36 -7.33 -7.68
N SER A 119 4.32 -6.80 -8.46
CA SER A 119 5.00 -5.55 -8.12
C SER A 119 4.01 -4.39 -8.01
N GLN A 120 3.02 -4.29 -8.91
CA GLN A 120 2.00 -3.25 -8.88
C GLN A 120 1.12 -3.34 -7.64
N ASN A 121 0.70 -4.55 -7.25
CA ASN A 121 -0.10 -4.77 -6.04
C ASN A 121 0.62 -4.23 -4.80
N SER A 122 1.93 -4.49 -4.66
CA SER A 122 2.71 -3.97 -3.52
C SER A 122 2.78 -2.43 -3.50
N VAL A 123 2.82 -1.78 -4.66
CA VAL A 123 2.78 -0.31 -4.78
C VAL A 123 1.40 0.21 -4.38
N LEU A 124 0.33 -0.45 -4.84
CA LEU A 124 -1.05 -0.07 -4.51
C LEU A 124 -1.34 -0.20 -3.01
N GLU A 125 -0.88 -1.27 -2.37
CA GLU A 125 -1.02 -1.44 -0.92
C GLU A 125 -0.36 -0.28 -0.15
N LYS A 126 0.85 0.11 -0.55
CA LYS A 126 1.54 1.27 0.04
C LYS A 126 0.78 2.57 -0.20
N GLN A 127 0.26 2.80 -1.41
CA GLN A 127 -0.52 4.00 -1.73
C GLN A 127 -1.82 4.07 -0.93
N ASN A 128 -2.54 2.96 -0.79
CA ASN A 128 -3.78 2.88 0.00
C ASN A 128 -3.51 3.13 1.49
N PHE A 129 -2.42 2.56 2.00
CA PHE A 129 -1.96 2.82 3.37
C PHE A 129 -1.67 4.31 3.57
N GLU A 130 -0.85 4.92 2.71
CA GLU A 130 -0.47 6.33 2.79
C GLU A 130 -1.71 7.24 2.71
N ALA A 131 -2.61 6.98 1.75
CA ALA A 131 -3.85 7.74 1.60
C ALA A 131 -4.69 7.72 2.88
N THR A 132 -4.86 6.54 3.49
CA THR A 132 -5.60 6.37 4.75
C THR A 132 -4.89 7.06 5.91
N PHE A 133 -3.56 6.90 6.03
CA PHE A 133 -2.76 7.56 7.05
C PHE A 133 -2.91 9.08 7.00
N PHE A 134 -2.74 9.69 5.82
CA PHE A 134 -2.87 11.14 5.66
C PHE A 134 -4.32 11.63 5.81
N GLN A 135 -5.32 10.80 5.54
CA GLN A 135 -6.71 11.10 5.88
C GLN A 135 -6.91 11.14 7.40
N LEU A 136 -6.38 10.18 8.14
CA LEU A 136 -6.45 10.19 9.61
C LEU A 136 -5.67 11.37 10.21
N LEU A 137 -4.53 11.75 9.64
CA LEU A 137 -3.76 12.91 10.07
C LEU A 137 -4.50 14.22 9.84
N ARG A 138 -5.26 14.31 8.74
CA ARG A 138 -6.16 15.45 8.49
C ARG A 138 -7.32 15.48 9.50
N LEU A 139 -7.97 14.34 9.73
CA LEU A 139 -9.02 14.22 10.74
C LEU A 139 -8.52 14.64 12.13
N TYR A 140 -7.30 14.26 12.51
CA TYR A 140 -6.67 14.73 13.76
C TYR A 140 -6.58 16.26 13.79
N ASN A 141 -6.08 16.91 12.72
CA ASN A 141 -5.96 18.37 12.67
C ASN A 141 -7.33 19.06 12.70
N ASP A 142 -8.35 18.48 12.06
CA ASP A 142 -9.70 19.04 12.05
C ASP A 142 -10.34 18.93 13.45
N ILE A 143 -10.17 17.80 14.12
CA ILE A 143 -10.62 17.64 15.52
C ILE A 143 -9.92 18.64 16.43
N VAL A 144 -8.61 18.86 16.26
CA VAL A 144 -7.88 19.88 17.02
C VAL A 144 -8.52 21.26 16.84
N LYS A 145 -8.92 21.64 15.62
CA LYS A 145 -9.59 22.93 15.34
C LYS A 145 -11.00 23.03 15.93
N GLU A 146 -11.67 21.91 16.16
CA GLU A 146 -13.01 21.91 16.76
C GLU A 146 -12.95 21.98 18.30
N LEU A 147 -11.78 21.74 18.91
CA LEU A 147 -11.62 21.79 20.35
C LEU A 147 -11.84 23.21 20.87
N HIS A 148 -12.70 23.33 21.87
CA HIS A 148 -12.90 24.58 22.58
C HIS A 148 -13.32 24.35 24.03
N ILE A 149 -12.89 25.25 24.90
CA ILE A 149 -13.37 25.34 26.28
C ILE A 149 -13.63 26.80 26.65
N ASN A 150 -14.55 26.99 27.58
CA ASN A 150 -14.85 28.30 28.16
C ASN A 150 -14.36 28.31 29.61
N GLU A 151 -13.38 29.17 29.89
CA GLU A 151 -12.83 29.34 31.22
C GLU A 151 -13.37 30.64 31.83
N THR A 152 -13.92 30.57 33.05
CA THR A 152 -14.39 31.76 33.77
C THR A 152 -13.29 32.27 34.70
N VAL A 153 -12.65 33.37 34.33
CA VAL A 153 -11.62 34.01 35.14
C VAL A 153 -12.25 35.07 36.05
N ARG A 154 -12.00 34.98 37.36
CA ARG A 154 -12.43 36.01 38.32
C ARG A 154 -11.32 37.05 38.48
N THR A 155 -11.65 38.29 38.20
CA THR A 155 -10.75 39.45 38.34
C THR A 155 -11.27 40.39 39.42
N THR A 156 -10.38 40.88 40.28
CA THR A 156 -10.70 41.94 41.24
C THR A 156 -10.70 43.28 40.52
N ALA A 157 -11.84 43.97 40.53
CA ALA A 157 -11.93 45.34 40.06
C ALA A 157 -11.96 46.26 41.30
N VAL A 158 -10.96 47.14 41.39
CA VAL A 158 -10.99 48.25 42.35
C VAL A 158 -11.85 49.34 41.73
N GLU A 159 -13.04 49.57 42.29
CA GLU A 159 -13.92 50.64 41.82
C GLU A 159 -13.52 51.93 42.55
N THR A 160 -12.88 52.86 41.83
CA THR A 160 -12.40 54.14 42.37
C THR A 160 -13.51 55.20 42.48
N GLY A 161 -14.77 54.79 42.63
CA GLY A 161 -15.90 55.67 42.96
C GLY A 161 -15.89 56.07 44.44
N THR A 162 -16.81 56.95 44.85
CA THR A 162 -16.90 57.63 46.18
C THR A 162 -17.00 56.72 47.43
N GLY A 163 -16.81 55.42 47.29
CA GLY A 163 -16.56 54.46 48.37
C GLY A 163 -15.58 53.39 47.87
N LEU A 164 -14.56 53.08 48.67
CA LEU A 164 -13.55 52.07 48.36
C LEU A 164 -14.22 50.67 48.41
N GLY A 165 -14.71 50.19 47.27
CA GLY A 165 -15.30 48.85 47.12
C GLY A 165 -14.42 47.93 46.30
N ILE A 166 -14.16 46.71 46.79
CA ILE A 166 -13.54 45.63 46.00
C ILE A 166 -14.68 44.84 45.35
N GLY A 167 -14.89 45.03 44.06
CA GLY A 167 -15.85 44.27 43.26
C GLY A 167 -15.20 43.03 42.64
N LEU A 168 -15.89 41.89 42.68
CA LEU A 168 -15.51 40.70 41.91
C LEU A 168 -16.17 40.77 40.53
N LYS A 169 -15.37 40.90 39.46
CA LYS A 169 -15.85 40.79 38.08
C LYS A 169 -15.42 39.44 37.51
N SER A 170 -16.33 38.76 36.81
CA SER A 170 -15.99 37.53 36.09
C SER A 170 -15.90 37.82 34.59
N LYS A 171 -14.86 37.29 33.94
CA LYS A 171 -14.65 37.34 32.50
C LYS A 171 -14.56 35.92 31.98
N THR A 172 -15.41 35.55 31.04
CA THR A 172 -15.28 34.29 30.32
C THR A 172 -14.25 34.45 29.20
N VAL A 173 -13.24 33.59 29.20
CA VAL A 173 -12.23 33.48 28.15
C VAL A 173 -12.52 32.18 27.40
N LYS A 174 -12.70 32.29 26.08
CA LYS A 174 -12.84 31.14 25.20
C LYS A 174 -11.46 30.76 24.68
N HIS A 175 -11.10 29.50 24.83
CA HIS A 175 -9.88 28.92 24.25
C HIS A 175 -10.29 27.99 23.12
N GLU A 176 -9.71 28.16 21.93
CA GLU A 176 -10.02 27.40 20.71
C GLU A 176 -8.76 26.71 20.18
N ASP A 177 -8.93 25.72 19.31
CA ASP A 177 -7.87 25.03 18.61
C ASP A 177 -6.79 24.46 19.56
N ARG A 178 -5.51 24.77 19.27
CA ARG A 178 -4.38 24.40 20.13
C ARG A 178 -4.33 25.18 21.44
N GLN A 179 -4.94 26.36 21.53
CA GLN A 179 -5.02 27.10 22.80
C GLN A 179 -5.92 26.38 23.80
N CYS A 180 -6.97 25.68 23.31
CA CYS A 180 -7.78 24.81 24.14
C CYS A 180 -6.93 23.70 24.79
N ILE A 181 -6.04 23.07 24.02
CA ILE A 181 -5.15 22.02 24.52
C ILE A 181 -4.16 22.58 25.56
N GLU A 182 -3.55 23.73 25.28
CA GLU A 182 -2.68 24.41 26.24
C GLU A 182 -3.42 24.73 27.54
N ALA A 183 -4.63 25.29 27.46
CA ALA A 183 -5.44 25.60 28.62
C ALA A 183 -5.81 24.34 29.43
N LEU A 184 -6.18 23.24 28.76
CA LEU A 184 -6.46 21.95 29.40
C LEU A 184 -5.21 21.38 30.10
N HIS A 185 -4.07 21.44 29.44
CA HIS A 185 -2.79 21.01 30.00
C HIS A 185 -2.43 21.83 31.25
N ASN A 186 -2.47 23.16 31.14
CA ASN A 186 -2.17 24.05 32.26
C ASN A 186 -3.14 23.84 33.42
N LYS A 187 -4.42 23.56 33.15
CA LYS A 187 -5.40 23.26 34.19
C LYS A 187 -5.10 21.96 34.93
N LEU A 188 -4.71 20.90 34.21
CA LEU A 188 -4.27 19.63 34.81
C LEU A 188 -3.05 19.86 35.73
N ILE A 189 -2.02 20.55 35.22
CA ILE A 189 -0.78 20.82 35.96
C ILE A 189 -1.06 21.69 37.19
N ASN A 190 -1.76 22.81 37.03
CA ASN A 190 -2.05 23.75 38.12
C ASN A 190 -2.91 23.11 39.22
N ASN A 191 -3.90 22.29 38.85
CA ASN A 191 -4.71 21.58 39.83
C ASN A 191 -3.86 20.63 40.67
N HIS A 192 -2.91 19.90 40.06
CA HIS A 192 -2.01 19.03 40.78
C HIS A 192 -1.04 19.82 41.68
N LEU A 193 -0.37 20.85 41.13
CA LEU A 193 0.56 21.70 41.89
C LEU A 193 -0.12 22.35 43.10
N ASN A 194 -1.36 22.81 42.96
CA ASN A 194 -2.13 23.39 44.06
C ASN A 194 -2.44 22.38 45.19
N LYS A 195 -2.54 21.08 44.89
CA LYS A 195 -2.71 20.03 45.91
C LYS A 195 -1.39 19.73 46.62
N VAL A 196 -0.31 19.65 45.87
CA VAL A 196 1.05 19.49 46.43
C VAL A 196 1.38 20.67 47.35
N ALA A 197 1.12 21.91 46.93
CA ALA A 197 1.35 23.11 47.72
C ALA A 197 0.51 23.17 49.02
N ARG A 198 -0.70 22.59 49.00
CA ARG A 198 -1.56 22.47 50.19
C ARG A 198 -1.14 21.35 51.15
N GLY A 199 -0.21 20.49 50.74
CA GLY A 199 0.22 19.33 51.52
C GLY A 199 -0.71 18.11 51.39
N ASP A 200 -1.68 18.15 50.46
CA ASP A 200 -2.61 17.04 50.20
C ASP A 200 -1.87 15.82 49.61
N ILE A 201 -0.73 16.06 48.94
CA ILE A 201 0.08 15.06 48.23
C ILE A 201 1.56 15.31 48.54
N LEU A 202 2.26 14.30 49.06
CA LEU A 202 3.67 14.42 49.48
C LEU A 202 4.67 14.44 48.30
N LYS A 203 4.39 13.70 47.22
CA LYS A 203 5.16 13.68 45.96
C LYS A 203 4.24 13.23 44.80
N PRO A 204 4.50 13.66 43.55
CA PRO A 204 3.84 13.11 42.35
C PRO A 204 4.29 11.65 42.14
N ASN A 205 3.71 10.72 42.90
CA ASN A 205 3.81 9.30 42.61
C ASN A 205 2.72 8.91 41.59
N GLN A 206 2.81 7.70 41.02
CA GLN A 206 1.88 7.23 40.00
C GLN A 206 0.40 7.26 40.46
N GLU A 207 0.14 7.02 41.75
CA GLU A 207 -1.21 7.09 42.33
C GLU A 207 -1.74 8.54 42.35
N ALA A 208 -0.94 9.50 42.81
CA ALA A 208 -1.29 10.91 42.83
C ALA A 208 -1.53 11.48 41.42
N ILE A 209 -0.73 11.04 40.44
CA ILE A 209 -0.92 11.39 39.02
C ILE A 209 -2.25 10.81 38.51
N ASN A 210 -2.54 9.55 38.84
CA ASN A 210 -3.80 8.90 38.48
C ASN A 210 -5.03 9.62 39.05
N GLU A 211 -4.98 10.02 40.32
CA GLU A 211 -6.06 10.77 40.97
C GLU A 211 -6.27 12.15 40.34
N ALA A 212 -5.19 12.89 40.10
CA ALA A 212 -5.25 14.20 39.45
C ALA A 212 -5.82 14.09 38.03
N TYR A 213 -5.37 13.10 37.26
CA TYR A 213 -5.91 12.86 35.92
C TYR A 213 -7.37 12.40 35.96
N GLN A 214 -7.78 11.61 36.96
CA GLN A 214 -9.17 11.16 37.10
C GLN A 214 -10.12 12.32 37.37
N GLU A 215 -9.74 13.28 38.21
CA GLU A 215 -10.51 14.51 38.43
C GLU A 215 -10.55 15.39 37.17
N PHE A 216 -9.42 15.55 36.48
CA PHE A 216 -9.39 16.22 35.19
C PHE A 216 -10.30 15.54 34.15
N TYR A 217 -10.30 14.22 34.11
CA TYR A 217 -11.10 13.43 33.18
C TYR A 217 -12.59 13.46 33.53
N SER A 218 -12.97 13.62 34.80
CA SER A 218 -14.39 13.76 35.15
C SER A 218 -14.98 15.08 34.62
N GLU A 219 -14.16 16.13 34.50
CA GLU A 219 -14.56 17.42 33.95
C GLU A 219 -14.47 17.46 32.41
N PHE A 220 -13.37 16.97 31.82
CA PHE A 220 -13.07 17.12 30.39
C PHE A 220 -13.06 15.82 29.57
N GLY A 221 -13.46 14.71 30.17
CA GLY A 221 -13.32 13.37 29.59
C GLY A 221 -14.03 13.18 28.24
N ASN A 222 -15.15 13.87 28.01
CA ASN A 222 -15.83 13.83 26.71
C ASN A 222 -14.94 14.38 25.59
N LEU A 223 -14.26 15.50 25.84
CA LEU A 223 -13.41 16.17 24.87
C LEU A 223 -12.06 15.46 24.73
N ILE A 224 -11.39 15.21 25.85
CA ILE A 224 -10.06 14.60 25.87
C ILE A 224 -10.08 13.11 25.49
N GLY A 225 -11.13 12.38 25.88
CA GLY A 225 -11.29 10.98 25.50
C GLY A 225 -11.48 10.81 23.99
N HIS A 226 -12.25 11.69 23.35
CA HIS A 226 -12.39 11.69 21.89
C HIS A 226 -11.06 12.02 21.21
N TYR A 227 -10.39 13.08 21.66
CA TYR A 227 -9.11 13.52 21.15
C TYR A 227 -8.03 12.42 21.20
N PHE A 228 -7.82 11.78 22.36
CA PHE A 228 -6.81 10.73 22.47
C PHE A 228 -7.15 9.45 21.70
N ARG A 229 -8.45 9.14 21.52
CA ARG A 229 -8.85 7.99 20.70
C ARG A 229 -8.35 8.11 19.26
N ILE A 230 -8.27 9.32 18.73
CA ILE A 230 -7.76 9.57 17.37
C ILE A 230 -6.26 9.33 17.30
N ILE A 231 -5.49 9.87 18.25
CA ILE A 231 -4.04 9.62 18.34
C ILE A 231 -3.77 8.12 18.46
N TYR A 232 -4.48 7.44 19.36
CA TYR A 232 -4.40 5.98 19.52
C TYR A 232 -4.70 5.25 18.21
N ASN A 233 -5.78 5.63 17.51
CA ASN A 233 -6.18 4.98 16.26
C ASN A 233 -5.15 5.20 15.15
N ILE A 234 -4.51 6.36 15.06
CA ILE A 234 -3.43 6.61 14.08
C ILE A 234 -2.24 5.71 14.38
N ILE A 235 -1.77 5.68 15.63
CA ILE A 235 -0.61 4.86 16.01
C ILE A 235 -0.94 3.38 15.81
N LYS A 236 -2.14 2.94 16.20
CA LYS A 236 -2.62 1.56 16.01
C LYS A 236 -2.75 1.19 14.53
N PHE A 237 -3.22 2.10 13.68
CA PHE A 237 -3.30 1.89 12.24
C PHE A 237 -1.91 1.63 11.65
N VAL A 238 -0.90 2.42 12.06
CA VAL A 238 0.49 2.19 11.66
C VAL A 238 1.01 0.87 12.23
N ASP A 239 0.73 0.58 13.49
CA ASP A 239 1.19 -0.63 14.16
C ASP A 239 0.68 -1.92 13.51
N ASN A 240 -0.59 -1.94 13.14
CA ASN A 240 -1.26 -3.10 12.53
C ASN A 240 -0.94 -3.28 11.04
N SER A 241 -0.29 -2.31 10.40
CA SER A 241 0.01 -2.39 8.97
C SER A 241 1.11 -3.42 8.66
N HIS A 242 1.12 -3.94 7.43
CA HIS A 242 2.14 -4.89 6.94
C HIS A 242 3.39 -4.21 6.36
N ILE A 243 3.57 -2.90 6.57
CA ILE A 243 4.73 -2.17 6.09
C ILE A 243 5.99 -2.48 6.93
N LYS A 244 7.16 -2.20 6.37
CA LYS A 244 8.45 -2.46 7.05
C LYS A 244 8.56 -1.66 8.36
N PRO A 245 9.21 -2.20 9.41
CA PRO A 245 9.38 -1.51 10.70
C PRO A 245 9.98 -0.09 10.59
N GLU A 246 10.94 0.11 9.70
CA GLU A 246 11.55 1.42 9.42
C GLU A 246 10.52 2.45 8.92
N GLN A 247 9.58 2.00 8.08
CA GLN A 247 8.50 2.85 7.58
C GLN A 247 7.50 3.17 8.69
N LYS A 248 7.17 2.20 9.57
CA LYS A 248 6.30 2.46 10.74
C LYS A 248 6.83 3.60 11.59
N ASN A 249 8.13 3.57 11.91
CA ASN A 249 8.80 4.66 12.64
C ASN A 249 8.74 6.00 11.88
N THR A 250 8.82 5.97 10.56
CA THR A 250 8.71 7.19 9.73
C THR A 250 7.32 7.83 9.89
N TYR A 251 6.24 7.04 9.82
CA TYR A 251 4.87 7.56 9.96
C TYR A 251 4.52 7.98 11.38
N THR A 252 4.96 7.24 12.39
CA THR A 252 4.73 7.65 13.79
C THR A 252 5.54 8.89 14.16
N ASN A 253 6.75 9.07 13.60
CA ASN A 253 7.49 10.33 13.73
C ASN A 253 6.78 11.50 13.05
N LEU A 254 6.13 11.27 11.91
CA LEU A 254 5.33 12.29 11.24
C LEU A 254 4.12 12.71 12.07
N LEU A 255 3.40 11.76 12.69
CA LEU A 255 2.37 12.06 13.68
C LEU A 255 2.94 12.88 14.85
N ARG A 256 4.04 12.42 15.44
CA ARG A 256 4.70 13.10 16.57
C ARG A 256 5.06 14.54 16.22
N ALA A 257 5.51 14.81 14.99
CA ALA A 257 5.83 16.15 14.52
C ALA A 257 4.62 17.09 14.42
N GLN A 258 3.39 16.56 14.43
CA GLN A 258 2.16 17.37 14.50
C GLN A 258 1.76 17.73 15.94
N LEU A 259 2.22 16.98 16.94
CA LEU A 259 1.88 17.18 18.35
C LEU A 259 2.69 18.34 18.93
N SER A 260 2.02 19.30 19.55
CA SER A 260 2.65 20.36 20.35
C SER A 260 3.17 19.83 21.69
N LYS A 261 4.01 20.61 22.36
CA LYS A 261 4.52 20.25 23.69
C LYS A 261 3.41 19.99 24.72
N HIS A 262 2.33 20.78 24.70
CA HIS A 262 1.18 20.60 25.59
C HIS A 262 0.41 19.31 25.28
N GLU A 263 0.36 18.90 24.01
CA GLU A 263 -0.22 17.62 23.60
C GLU A 263 0.62 16.45 24.07
N LEU A 264 1.96 16.56 23.99
CA LEU A 264 2.88 15.55 24.53
C LEU A 264 2.75 15.44 26.07
N GLY A 265 2.65 16.56 26.79
CA GLY A 265 2.41 16.59 28.23
C GLY A 265 1.09 15.92 28.63
N LEU A 266 -0.02 16.28 27.97
CA LEU A 266 -1.31 15.61 28.22
C LEU A 266 -1.25 14.12 27.87
N LEU A 267 -0.56 13.74 26.79
CA LEU A 267 -0.41 12.34 26.38
C LEU A 267 0.39 11.53 27.41
N LEU A 268 1.44 12.11 27.99
CA LEU A 268 2.21 11.51 29.09
C LEU A 268 1.27 11.13 30.25
N TYR A 269 0.48 12.08 30.76
CA TYR A 269 -0.43 11.77 31.89
C TYR A 269 -1.57 10.85 31.49
N ASN A 270 -2.05 10.91 30.25
CA ASN A 270 -3.00 9.91 29.76
C ASN A 270 -2.41 8.50 29.86
N CYS A 271 -1.16 8.32 29.42
CA CYS A 271 -0.46 7.03 29.47
C CYS A 271 -0.22 6.54 30.89
N LEU A 272 0.13 7.44 31.82
CA LEU A 272 0.31 7.11 33.24
C LEU A 272 -1.02 6.86 33.97
N SER A 273 -2.13 7.32 33.39
CA SER A 273 -3.46 7.12 33.94
C SER A 273 -4.02 5.70 33.66
N LYS A 274 -5.02 5.29 34.44
CA LYS A 274 -5.83 4.08 34.17
C LYS A 274 -6.53 4.08 32.81
N TYR A 275 -6.66 5.24 32.14
CA TYR A 275 -7.34 5.35 30.85
C TYR A 275 -6.44 5.03 29.65
N GLY A 276 -5.13 5.27 29.79
CA GLY A 276 -4.15 5.07 28.72
C GLY A 276 -3.15 3.95 28.96
N SER A 277 -2.92 3.57 30.22
CA SER A 277 -1.89 2.58 30.61
C SER A 277 -2.00 1.22 29.92
N GLU A 278 -3.21 0.70 29.69
CA GLU A 278 -3.38 -0.63 29.07
C GLU A 278 -3.11 -0.63 27.55
N LYS A 279 -3.53 0.43 26.84
CA LYS A 279 -3.60 0.42 25.35
C LYS A 279 -2.77 1.50 24.68
N MET A 280 -2.79 2.72 25.22
CA MET A 280 -2.05 3.84 24.66
C MET A 280 -0.56 3.72 24.97
N LEU A 281 -0.23 3.47 26.24
CA LEU A 281 1.14 3.42 26.74
C LEU A 281 2.04 2.45 25.95
N PRO A 282 1.66 1.19 25.67
CA PRO A 282 2.51 0.26 24.92
C PRO A 282 2.87 0.78 23.52
N LEU A 283 1.94 1.45 22.85
CA LEU A 283 2.16 2.02 21.53
C LEU A 283 3.03 3.28 21.59
N VAL A 284 2.78 4.16 22.56
CA VAL A 284 3.54 5.39 22.78
C VAL A 284 5.01 5.07 23.12
N ALA A 285 5.24 4.07 23.98
CA ALA A 285 6.56 3.57 24.33
C ALA A 285 7.26 2.91 23.12
N LYS A 286 6.58 1.98 22.43
CA LYS A 286 7.11 1.27 21.24
C LYS A 286 7.65 2.22 20.17
N TYR A 287 6.91 3.29 19.90
CA TYR A 287 7.27 4.27 18.85
C TYR A 287 7.99 5.51 19.39
N LYS A 288 8.32 5.55 20.69
CA LYS A 288 9.01 6.67 21.34
C LYS A 288 8.36 8.02 21.04
N ILE A 289 7.03 8.08 21.09
CA ILE A 289 6.28 9.30 20.74
C ILE A 289 6.64 10.47 21.65
N LEU A 290 6.94 10.21 22.92
CA LEU A 290 7.31 11.22 23.91
C LEU A 290 8.80 11.62 23.85
N LYS A 291 9.54 11.17 22.83
CA LYS A 291 10.94 11.56 22.67
C LYS A 291 11.06 13.08 22.48
N HIS A 292 11.91 13.72 23.27
CA HIS A 292 12.16 15.17 23.30
C HIS A 292 11.02 16.02 23.88
N ILE A 293 10.18 15.44 24.73
CA ILE A 293 9.29 16.22 25.58
C ILE A 293 10.09 17.21 26.45
N GLU A 294 9.58 18.42 26.58
CA GLU A 294 10.21 19.49 27.37
C GLU A 294 9.83 19.35 28.85
N ALA A 295 10.73 19.74 29.76
CA ALA A 295 10.49 19.62 31.20
C ALA A 295 9.40 20.59 31.71
N ASP A 296 9.12 21.67 30.99
CA ASP A 296 8.11 22.69 31.37
C ASP A 296 6.67 22.18 31.21
N VAL A 297 6.46 21.08 30.48
CA VAL A 297 5.17 20.40 30.35
C VAL A 297 5.01 19.20 31.29
N MET A 298 5.95 19.01 32.22
CA MET A 298 5.94 17.93 33.22
C MET A 298 5.64 18.44 34.64
N LEU A 299 5.11 17.57 35.51
CA LEU A 299 4.92 17.80 36.93
C LEU A 299 6.25 17.55 37.65
N SER A 300 6.97 16.53 37.21
CA SER A 300 8.32 16.19 37.63
C SER A 300 9.15 15.70 36.43
N PRO A 301 10.45 16.03 36.34
CA PRO A 301 11.36 15.43 35.36
C PRO A 301 11.37 13.90 35.39
N ASP A 302 11.10 13.31 36.55
CA ASP A 302 11.07 11.85 36.77
C ASP A 302 9.81 11.17 36.19
N ASP A 303 8.81 11.93 35.74
CA ASP A 303 7.55 11.36 35.20
C ASP A 303 7.79 10.54 33.94
N LEU A 304 8.83 10.91 33.15
CA LEU A 304 9.21 10.17 31.94
C LEU A 304 9.79 8.79 32.27
N ASP A 305 10.54 8.68 33.37
CA ASP A 305 11.12 7.40 33.83
C ASP A 305 10.04 6.40 34.29
N MET A 306 8.83 6.88 34.58
CA MET A 306 7.69 6.00 34.90
C MET A 306 7.17 5.26 33.66
N ILE A 307 7.38 5.80 32.46
CA ILE A 307 7.02 5.13 31.19
C ILE A 307 8.01 4.03 30.86
N ASP A 308 9.31 4.28 31.07
CA ASP A 308 10.37 3.32 30.73
C ASP A 308 10.39 2.08 31.64
N LYS A 309 9.60 2.08 32.73
CA LYS A 309 9.41 0.93 33.64
C LYS A 309 8.34 -0.07 33.17
N HIS A 310 7.63 0.22 32.08
CA HIS A 310 6.56 -0.59 31.51
C HIS A 310 6.93 -1.15 30.12
#